data_AF-A0A353RIJ9-F1
#
_entry.id   AF-A0A353RIJ9-F1
#
_cell.length_a   1.000
_cell.length_b   1.000
_cell.length_c   1.000
_cell.angle_alpha   90.00
_cell.angle_beta   90.00
_cell.angle_gamma   90.00
#
_symmetry.space_group_name_H-M   'P 1'
#
loop_
_entity.id
_entity.type
_entity.pdbx_description
1 polymer ?
#
loop_
_entity_poly.entity_id
_entity_poly.type
_entity_poly.pdbx_seq_one_letter_code
_entity_poly.pdbx_strand_id
1 'polypeptide(L)' 'QNGFDLSYVIDAYHNLNMGDKFFTSFFEKLVGVDYIRKEIIAGKTAEEIKAKWFCDVVKFKQQRKPYLLYQE' A
#
# COMPACT_ATOMS: atom_id res chain seq x y z
N GLN A 1 10.46 -3.44 13.63
CA GLN A 1 10.32 -3.71 12.19
C GLN A 1 9.63 -2.52 11.57
N ASN A 2 10.34 -1.71 10.77
CA ASN A 2 9.77 -0.52 10.14
C ASN A 2 9.44 -0.89 8.69
N GLY A 3 8.17 -1.11 8.41
CA GLY A 3 7.66 -1.35 7.06
C GLY A 3 6.88 -0.12 6.56
N PHE A 4 6.41 -0.19 5.32
CA PHE A 4 5.43 0.76 4.83
C PHE A 4 4.15 0.68 5.69
N ASP A 5 3.75 1.82 6.25
CA ASP A 5 2.58 1.95 7.10
C ASP A 5 1.56 2.89 6.47
N LEU A 6 0.39 2.32 6.13
CA LEU A 6 -0.72 3.02 5.51
C LEU A 6 -1.58 3.79 6.53
N SER A 7 -1.37 3.58 7.83
CA SER A 7 -2.12 4.25 8.89
C SER A 7 -2.04 5.78 8.75
N TYR A 8 -0.88 6.34 8.45
CA TYR A 8 -0.68 7.78 8.26
C TYR A 8 -1.51 8.35 7.09
N VAL A 9 -1.62 7.60 5.99
CA VAL A 9 -2.38 8.05 4.81
C VAL A 9 -3.87 7.97 5.10
N ILE A 10 -4.33 6.90 5.76
CA ILE A 10 -5.72 6.69 6.15
C ILE A 10 -6.16 7.77 7.16
N ASP A 11 -5.32 8.03 8.18
CA ASP A 11 -5.58 9.06 9.18
C ASP A 11 -5.69 10.45 8.54
N ALA A 12 -4.75 10.83 7.67
CA ALA A 12 -4.81 12.09 6.94
C ALA A 12 -6.06 12.19 6.04
N TYR A 13 -6.44 11.10 5.36
CA TYR A 13 -7.64 11.06 4.53
C TYR A 13 -8.92 11.35 5.35
N HIS A 14 -9.07 10.69 6.51
CA HIS A 14 -10.20 10.90 7.40
C HIS A 14 -10.21 12.30 8.04
N ASN A 15 -9.04 12.81 8.44
CA ASN A 15 -8.95 14.10 9.13
C ASN A 15 -9.21 15.29 8.19
N LEU A 16 -8.82 15.20 6.92
CA LEU A 16 -8.98 16.30 5.97
C LEU A 16 -10.39 16.41 5.36
N ASN A 17 -11.20 15.35 5.40
CA ASN A 17 -12.58 15.34 4.87
C ASN A 17 -12.70 15.85 3.42
N MET A 18 -11.70 15.56 2.59
CA MET A 18 -11.65 16.03 1.19
C MET A 18 -12.29 15.05 0.18
N GLY A 19 -12.68 13.85 0.63
CA GLY A 19 -13.15 12.77 -0.24
C GLY A 19 -12.13 12.45 -1.33
N ASP A 20 -12.59 12.24 -2.55
CA ASP A 20 -11.73 11.88 -3.70
C ASP A 20 -10.64 12.91 -4.02
N LYS A 21 -10.84 14.19 -3.65
CA LYS A 21 -9.85 15.26 -3.89
C LYS A 21 -8.58 15.08 -3.06
N PHE A 22 -8.62 14.26 -2.00
CA PHE A 22 -7.43 13.89 -1.25
C PHE A 22 -6.40 13.17 -2.14
N PHE A 23 -6.88 12.36 -3.09
CA PHE A 23 -6.01 11.58 -3.96
C PHE A 23 -5.78 12.29 -5.30
N THR A 24 -4.53 12.65 -5.56
CA THR A 24 -4.15 13.19 -6.87
C THR A 24 -4.20 12.11 -7.95
N SER A 25 -4.19 12.50 -9.22
CA SER A 25 -4.09 11.57 -10.35
C SER A 25 -2.74 10.82 -10.43
N PHE A 26 -1.76 11.20 -9.60
CA PHE A 26 -0.46 10.56 -9.53
C PHE A 26 -0.39 9.45 -8.47
N PHE A 27 -1.42 9.31 -7.62
CA PHE A 27 -1.41 8.39 -6.49
C PHE A 27 -1.16 6.93 -6.92
N GLU A 28 -1.90 6.42 -7.92
CA GLU A 28 -1.73 5.05 -8.45
C GLU A 28 -0.35 4.82 -9.03
N LYS A 29 0.32 5.86 -9.53
CA LYS A 29 1.68 5.76 -10.06
C LYS A 29 2.71 5.57 -8.95
N LEU A 30 2.43 6.07 -7.74
CA LEU A 30 3.30 5.90 -6.58
C LEU A 30 3.07 4.54 -5.92
N VAL A 31 1.80 4.17 -5.69
CA VAL A 31 1.46 2.92 -5.01
C VAL A 31 1.47 1.70 -5.94
N GLY A 32 1.43 1.91 -7.25
CA GLY A 32 1.57 0.88 -8.29
C GLY A 32 0.30 0.07 -8.59
N VAL A 33 -0.81 0.33 -7.88
CA VAL A 33 -2.08 -0.41 -7.98
C VAL A 33 -3.27 0.53 -7.80
N ASP A 34 -4.43 0.14 -8.34
CA ASP A 34 -5.65 0.95 -8.28
C ASP A 34 -6.50 0.69 -7.03
N TYR A 35 -6.31 -0.45 -6.36
CA TYR A 35 -7.17 -0.85 -5.25
C TYR A 35 -6.89 -0.09 -3.96
N ILE A 36 -5.67 0.40 -3.71
CA ILE A 36 -5.35 1.04 -2.43
C ILE A 36 -6.28 2.24 -2.18
N ARG A 37 -6.46 3.11 -3.19
CA ARG A 37 -7.41 4.24 -3.10
C ARG A 37 -8.83 3.74 -2.77
N LYS A 38 -9.30 2.75 -3.52
CA LYS A 38 -10.66 2.21 -3.41
C LYS A 38 -10.93 1.63 -2.02
N GLU A 39 -9.97 0.89 -1.46
CA GLU A 39 -10.11 0.28 -0.13
C GLU A 39 -10.05 1.34 0.99
N ILE A 40 -9.22 2.38 0.85
CA ILE A 40 -9.21 3.51 1.81
C ILE A 40 -10.57 4.21 1.81
N ILE A 41 -11.11 4.53 0.63
CA ILE A 41 -12.44 5.16 0.50
C ILE A 41 -13.55 4.25 1.06
N ALA A 42 -13.42 2.93 0.90
CA ALA A 42 -14.33 1.94 1.45
C ALA A 42 -14.19 1.73 2.98
N GLY A 43 -13.29 2.45 3.65
CA GLY A 43 -13.12 2.42 5.09
C GLY A 43 -12.34 1.21 5.61
N LYS A 44 -11.52 0.57 4.78
CA LYS A 44 -10.67 -0.55 5.18
C LYS A 44 -9.51 -0.12 6.06
N THR A 45 -9.10 -0.99 6.98
CA THR A 45 -7.94 -0.73 7.84
C THR A 45 -6.63 -0.93 7.09
N ALA A 46 -5.54 -0.36 7.60
CA ALA A 46 -4.21 -0.53 7.02
C ALA A 46 -3.81 -2.01 6.94
N GLU A 47 -4.20 -2.81 7.91
CA GLU A 47 -3.95 -4.25 7.98
C GLU A 47 -4.69 -5.02 6.89
N GLU A 48 -5.97 -4.70 6.64
CA GLU A 48 -6.76 -5.33 5.58
C GLU A 48 -6.15 -5.06 4.20
N ILE A 49 -5.76 -3.80 3.93
CA ILE A 49 -5.14 -3.43 2.65
C ILE A 49 -3.76 -4.10 2.52
N LYS A 50 -2.98 -4.16 3.61
CA LYS A 50 -1.67 -4.81 3.64
C LYS A 50 -1.73 -6.31 3.44
N ALA A 51 -2.76 -6.96 3.97
CA ALA A 51 -2.99 -8.38 3.76
C ALA A 51 -3.19 -8.70 2.26
N LYS A 52 -3.77 -7.78 1.50
CA LYS A 52 -4.05 -7.97 0.06
C LYS A 52 -2.79 -8.10 -0.79
N TRP A 53 -1.75 -7.29 -0.55
CA TRP A 53 -0.48 -7.40 -1.30
C TRP A 53 0.52 -8.37 -0.68
N PHE A 54 0.21 -8.99 0.47
CA PHE A 54 1.12 -9.90 1.15
C PHE A 54 1.59 -11.03 0.23
N CYS A 55 0.68 -11.60 -0.56
CA CYS A 55 0.99 -12.65 -1.53
C CYS A 55 1.99 -12.18 -2.60
N ASP A 56 1.88 -10.94 -3.08
CA ASP A 56 2.81 -10.37 -4.05
C ASP A 56 4.21 -10.19 -3.46
N VAL A 57 4.30 -9.78 -2.19
CA VAL A 57 5.57 -9.68 -1.46
C VAL A 57 6.22 -11.05 -1.32
N VAL A 58 5.46 -12.08 -0.95
CA VAL A 58 5.98 -13.45 -0.85
C VAL A 58 6.48 -13.94 -2.21
N LYS A 59 5.70 -13.72 -3.28
CA LYS A 59 6.09 -14.07 -4.64
C LYS A 59 7.36 -13.35 -5.08
N PHE A 60 7.46 -12.04 -4.83
CA PHE A 60 8.64 -11.25 -5.17
C PHE A 60 9.88 -11.71 -4.41
N LYS A 61 9.75 -12.02 -3.11
CA LYS A 61 10.84 -12.57 -2.31
C LYS A 61 11.36 -13.89 -2.88
N GLN A 62 10.50 -14.76 -3.38
CA GLN A 62 10.91 -15.98 -4.06
C GLN A 62 11.59 -15.68 -5.41
N GLN A 63 10.98 -14.81 -6.21
CA GLN A 63 11.48 -14.44 -7.54
C GLN A 63 12.85 -13.78 -7.49
N ARG A 64 13.14 -12.96 -6.47
CA ARG A 64 14.41 -12.24 -6.37
C ARG A 64 15.59 -13.11 -5.92
N LYS A 65 15.35 -14.31 -5.38
CA LYS A 65 16.40 -15.17 -4.78
C LYS A 65 17.61 -15.42 -5.68
N PRO A 66 17.46 -15.72 -6.99
CA PRO A 66 18.61 -15.96 -7.87
C PRO A 66 19.48 -14.74 -8.11
N TYR A 67 18.99 -13.55 -7.77
CA TYR A 67 19.63 -12.27 -8.04
C TYR A 67 20.22 -11.61 -6.77
N LEU A 68 20.17 -12.29 -5.62
CA LEU A 68 20.72 -11.77 -4.38
C LEU A 68 22.26 -11.89 -4.37
N LEU A 69 22.94 -10.77 -4.11
CA LEU A 69 24.39 -10.71 -3.93
C LEU A 69 24.82 -10.85 -2.47
N TYR A 70 23.86 -10.72 -1.54
CA TYR A 70 24.07 -10.79 -0.10
C TYR A 70 23.00 -11.71 0.52
N GLN A 71 23.29 -12.23 1.71
CA GLN A 71 22.31 -13.01 2.47
C GLN A 71 21.08 -12.16 2.82
N GLU A 72 19.93 -12.83 2.90
CA GLU A 72 18.65 -12.23 3.27
C GLU A 72 18.49 -12.09 4.79
#